data_AF-A0A081RXP0-F1
#
_entry.id   AF-A0A081RXP0-F1
#
_cell.length_a   1.000
_cell.length_b   1.000
_cell.length_c   1.000
_cell.angle_alpha   90.00
_cell.angle_beta   90.00
_cell.angle_gamma   90.00
#
_symmetry.space_group_name_H-M   'P 1'
#
loop_
_entity.id
_entity.type
_entity.pdbx_description
1 polymer ?
#
loop_
_entity_poly.entity_id
_entity_poly.type
_entity_poly.pdbx_seq_one_letter_code
_entity_poly.pdbx_strand_id
1 'polypeptide(L)' 'MKIVSILMNTVVHIVQAVIGTLCVFSVMGLVYFTLMSTLENRYQYAIVAGTCLAFSVFFYYITEKIKEKCRLFH' A
#
# COMPACT_ATOMS: atom_id res chain seq x y z
N MET A 1 -19.84 -2.31 -22.43
CA MET A 1 -19.34 -1.57 -21.24
C MET A 1 -19.16 -2.45 -19.98
N LYS A 2 -19.83 -3.61 -19.83
CA LYS A 2 -19.66 -4.50 -18.66
C LYS A 2 -18.26 -5.14 -18.51
N ILE A 3 -17.62 -5.57 -19.62
CA ILE A 3 -16.28 -6.20 -19.59
C ILE A 3 -15.21 -5.24 -19.07
N VAL A 4 -15.26 -3.97 -19.48
CA VAL A 4 -14.32 -2.93 -19.03
C VAL A 4 -14.48 -2.67 -17.53
N SER A 5 -15.71 -2.62 -17.02
CA SER A 5 -15.99 -2.47 -15.59
C SER A 5 -15.46 -3.64 -14.75
N ILE A 6 -15.66 -4.89 -15.22
CA ILE A 6 -15.14 -6.10 -14.56
C ILE A 6 -13.61 -6.07 -14.54
N LEU A 7 -12.98 -5.73 -15.68
CA LEU A 7 -11.52 -5.61 -15.76
C LEU A 7 -10.98 -4.56 -14.79
N MET A 8 -11.61 -3.38 -14.72
CA MET A 8 -11.17 -2.29 -13.85
C MET A 8 -11.31 -2.65 -12.37
N ASN A 9 -12.38 -3.38 -11.99
CA ASN A 9 -12.56 -3.88 -10.64
C ASN A 9 -11.49 -4.91 -10.26
N THR A 10 -11.13 -5.83 -11.17
CA THR A 10 -10.06 -6.81 -10.95
C THR A 10 -8.70 -6.13 -10.77
N VAL A 11 -8.38 -5.13 -11.59
CA VAL A 11 -7.12 -4.36 -11.49
C VAL A 11 -7.03 -3.65 -10.13
N VAL A 12 -8.10 -3.00 -9.69
CA VAL A 12 -8.19 -2.35 -8.37
C VAL A 12 -7.89 -3.35 -7.24
N HIS A 13 -8.46 -4.55 -7.30
CA HIS A 13 -8.24 -5.58 -6.29
C HIS A 13 -6.79 -6.09 -6.28
N ILE A 14 -6.16 -6.28 -7.45
CA ILE A 14 -4.75 -6.67 -7.56
C ILE A 14 -3.86 -5.58 -6.96
N VAL A 15 -4.11 -4.32 -7.31
CA VAL A 15 -3.33 -3.18 -6.78
C VAL A 15 -3.46 -3.09 -5.25
N GLN A 16 -4.67 -3.25 -4.70
CA GLN A 16 -4.88 -3.28 -3.25
C GLN A 16 -4.15 -4.44 -2.57
N ALA A 17 -4.12 -5.64 -3.19
CA ALA A 17 -3.40 -6.79 -2.65
C ALA A 17 -1.87 -6.56 -2.61
N VAL A 18 -1.32 -5.95 -3.66
CA VAL A 18 0.11 -5.60 -3.73
C VAL A 18 0.46 -4.55 -2.67
N ILE A 19 -0.36 -3.49 -2.53
CA ILE A 19 -0.16 -2.45 -1.51
C ILE A 19 -0.22 -3.05 -0.11
N GLY A 20 -1.20 -3.91 0.18
CA GLY A 20 -1.32 -4.59 1.48
C GLY A 20 -0.07 -5.42 1.81
N THR A 21 0.45 -6.14 0.83
CA THR A 21 1.67 -6.95 0.98
C THR A 21 2.90 -6.08 1.25
N LEU A 22 3.08 -4.98 0.51
CA LEU A 22 4.18 -4.02 0.71
C LEU A 22 4.12 -3.35 2.08
N CYS A 23 2.91 -3.02 2.57
CA CYS A 23 2.70 -2.50 3.91
C CYS A 23 3.20 -3.48 4.98
N VAL A 24 2.76 -4.75 4.92
CA VAL A 24 3.15 -5.77 5.90
C VAL A 24 4.66 -6.01 5.88
N PHE A 25 5.26 -6.13 4.70
CA PHE A 25 6.71 -6.27 4.57
C PHE A 25 7.48 -5.07 5.13
N SER A 26 6.99 -3.85 4.91
CA SER A 26 7.61 -2.63 5.45
C SER A 26 7.55 -2.58 6.97
N VAL A 27 6.42 -2.96 7.58
CA VAL A 27 6.30 -3.03 9.06
C VAL A 27 7.20 -4.12 9.63
N MET A 28 7.20 -5.32 9.02
CA MET A 28 8.04 -6.43 9.50
C MET A 28 9.53 -6.11 9.37
N GLY A 29 9.93 -5.51 8.24
CA GLY A 29 11.29 -5.01 8.02
C GLY A 29 11.66 -3.95 9.05
N LEU A 30 10.78 -2.98 9.30
CA LEU A 30 10.99 -1.96 10.32
C LEU A 30 11.24 -2.58 11.70
N VAL A 31 10.38 -3.49 12.15
CA VAL A 31 10.50 -4.15 13.46
C VAL A 31 11.82 -4.93 13.54
N TYR A 32 12.15 -5.71 12.51
CA TYR A 32 13.37 -6.51 12.47
C TYR A 32 14.64 -5.64 12.50
N PHE A 33 14.72 -4.62 11.63
CA PHE A 33 15.88 -3.73 11.59
C PHE A 33 15.98 -2.88 12.86
N THR A 34 14.86 -2.47 13.46
CA THR A 34 14.87 -1.73 14.73
C THR A 34 15.40 -2.59 15.87
N LEU A 35 15.07 -3.88 15.92
CA LEU A 35 15.60 -4.82 16.91
C LEU A 35 17.12 -5.00 16.77
N MET A 36 17.61 -5.10 15.53
CA MET A 36 18.98 -5.54 15.25
C MET A 36 20.01 -4.39 15.12
N SER A 37 19.57 -3.13 14.96
CA SER A 37 20.46 -2.00 14.67
C SER A 37 20.80 -1.12 15.87
N THR A 38 21.95 -0.43 15.78
CA THR A 38 22.38 0.64 16.71
C THR A 38 21.50 1.89 16.56
N LEU A 39 21.44 2.72 17.60
CA LEU A 39 20.53 3.89 17.72
C LEU A 39 20.48 4.80 16.49
N GLU A 40 21.62 5.06 15.84
CA GLU A 40 21.71 5.97 14.68
C GLU A 40 21.04 5.40 13.42
N ASN A 41 21.22 4.10 13.16
CA ASN A 41 20.62 3.42 12.01
C ASN A 41 19.10 3.22 12.17
N ARG A 42 18.61 3.08 13.41
CA ARG A 42 17.18 2.91 13.71
C ARG A 42 16.33 4.04 13.14
N TYR A 43 16.78 5.29 13.24
CA TYR A 43 16.04 6.44 12.74
C TYR A 43 15.94 6.45 11.22
N GLN A 44 17.00 6.07 10.50
CA GLN A 44 16.96 5.97 9.04
C GLN A 44 15.97 4.89 8.58
N TYR A 45 15.99 3.71 9.19
CA TYR A 45 15.02 2.66 8.88
C TYR A 45 13.57 3.05 9.24
N ALA A 46 13.38 3.74 10.37
CA ALA A 46 12.08 4.28 10.79
C ALA A 46 11.53 5.30 9.79
N ILE A 47 12.37 6.21 9.31
CA ILE A 47 11.97 7.20 8.31
C ILE A 47 11.56 6.50 7.00
N VAL A 48 12.39 5.58 6.48
CA VAL A 48 12.13 4.88 5.21
C VAL A 48 10.87 4.02 5.27
N ALA A 49 10.68 3.25 6.35
CA ALA A 49 9.47 2.46 6.51
C ALA A 49 8.25 3.36 6.70
N GLY A 50 8.39 4.46 7.44
CA GLY A 50 7.34 5.46 7.63
C GLY A 50 6.88 6.07 6.31
N THR A 51 7.80 6.47 5.43
CA THR A 51 7.44 6.95 4.09
C THR A 51 6.79 5.86 3.24
N CYS A 52 7.30 4.63 3.25
CA CYS A 52 6.67 3.51 2.53
C CYS A 52 5.23 3.26 2.99
N LEU A 53 4.96 3.35 4.30
CA LEU A 53 3.61 3.22 4.85
C LEU A 53 2.71 4.38 4.43
N ALA A 54 3.21 5.63 4.50
CA ALA A 54 2.45 6.80 4.07
C ALA A 54 2.06 6.73 2.58
N PHE A 55 2.99 6.34 1.71
CA PHE A 55 2.70 6.11 0.29
C PHE A 55 1.71 4.99 0.08
N SER A 56 1.85 3.87 0.81
CA SER A 56 0.93 2.73 0.70
C SER A 56 -0.50 3.13 1.06
N VAL A 57 -0.70 3.91 2.13
CA VAL A 57 -2.03 4.44 2.52
C VAL A 57 -2.57 5.39 1.45
N PHE A 58 -1.73 6.27 0.90
CA PHE A 58 -2.14 7.20 -0.16
C PHE A 58 -2.60 6.47 -1.43
N PHE A 59 -1.84 5.48 -1.89
CA PHE A 59 -2.23 4.65 -3.03
C PHE A 59 -3.50 3.87 -2.73
N TYR A 60 -3.64 3.29 -1.54
CA TYR A 60 -4.85 2.59 -1.13
C TYR A 60 -6.08 3.50 -1.24
N TYR A 61 -6.00 4.72 -0.70
CA TYR A 61 -7.07 5.72 -0.75
C TYR A 61 -7.46 6.10 -2.18
N ILE A 62 -6.49 6.33 -3.07
CA ILE A 62 -6.75 6.60 -4.50
C ILE A 62 -7.46 5.40 -5.14
N THR A 63 -6.97 4.19 -4.87
CA THR A 63 -7.54 2.98 -5.45
C THR A 63 -8.99 2.77 -4.99
N GLU A 64 -9.29 3.10 -3.73
CA GLU A 64 -10.65 3.06 -3.18
C GLU A 64 -11.56 4.10 -3.85
N LYS A 65 -11.08 5.33 -4.05
CA LYS A 65 -11.83 6.39 -4.76
C LYS A 65 -12.09 6.05 -6.23
N ILE A 66 -11.15 5.40 -6.91
CA ILE A 66 -11.35 4.88 -8.27
C ILE A 66 -12.43 3.79 -8.26
N LYS A 67 -12.39 2.88 -7.29
CA LYS A 67 -13.41 1.82 -7.13
C LYS A 67 -14.81 2.41 -6.93
N GLU A 68 -14.93 3.43 -6.09
CA GLU A 68 -16.18 4.14 -5.80
C GLU A 68 -16.76 4.78 -7.07
N LYS A 69 -15.93 5.49 -7.85
CA LYS A 69 -16.33 6.03 -9.15
C LYS A 69 -16.72 4.92 -10.14
N CYS A 70 -15.93 3.86 -10.28
CA CYS A 70 -16.25 2.73 -11.17
C CYS A 70 -17.59 2.08 -10.85
N ARG A 71 -17.96 2.00 -9.56
CA ARG A 71 -19.27 1.49 -9.12
C ARG A 71 -20.42 2.44 -9.47
N LEU A 72 -20.20 3.76 -9.37
CA LEU A 72 -21.17 4.81 -9.73
C LEU A 72 -21.47 4.88 -11.24
N PHE A 73 -20.56 4.40 -12.09
CA PHE A 73 -20.71 4.35 -13.54
C PHE A 73 -21.32 3.04 -14.08
N HIS A 74 -21.72 2.10 -13.22
CA HIS A 74 -22.43 0.86 -13.58
C HIS A 74 -23.90 0.98 -13.23
#